data_AF-A0A519VXB5-F1
#
_entry.id   AF-A0A519VXB5-F1
#
_cell.length_a   1.000
_cell.length_b   1.000
_cell.length_c   1.000
_cell.angle_alpha   90.00
_cell.angle_beta   90.00
_cell.angle_gamma   90.00
#
_symmetry.space_group_name_H-M   'P 1'
#
loop_
_entity.id
_entity.type
_entity.pdbx_description
1 polymer ?
#
loop_
_entity_poly.entity_id
_entity_poly.type
_entity_poly.pdbx_seq_one_letter_code
_entity_poly.pdbx_strand_id
1 'polypeptide(L)'
;MLKLLNAEQTKQADKHTIENEPITSIELMERASSAFVKFFVERFPVKNLRISVYCGKGNNGGDGLAIARLLVHERYTAVNVFIADFTENQTSDFSRNLELLQELDISIFYLKLAADLEFQQSDIVVDALFGIGLNRALDGEWSKLIKRMNQLSGTKLSVDVPSGMPSEGVLIGDAIFKSDLTITFQRPKLNFLLPASNPYIKEWKVVNIGLDENFIESTGSPYYWFWKKDVQSYLRPRQAFDHKGVFGHALLFAGADETMGAALLSADACHKTGCGLTSVSIPTSGLTALNSRMPEVM
;
A
#
# COMPACT_ATOMS: atom_id res chain seq x y z
N MET A 1 -4.51 14.62 -8.05
CA MET A 1 -4.65 13.66 -6.94
C MET A 1 -5.22 12.37 -7.47
N LEU A 2 -4.93 11.23 -6.85
CA LEU A 2 -5.49 9.94 -7.27
C LEU A 2 -6.67 9.57 -6.36
N LYS A 3 -7.78 9.13 -6.95
CA LYS A 3 -8.93 8.65 -6.18
C LYS A 3 -8.60 7.34 -5.47
N LEU A 4 -8.97 7.26 -4.19
CA LEU A 4 -8.89 6.01 -3.42
C LEU A 4 -10.22 5.27 -3.55
N LEU A 5 -10.11 3.95 -3.73
CA LEU A 5 -11.25 3.05 -3.87
C LEU A 5 -11.42 2.24 -2.60
N ASN A 6 -12.67 2.02 -2.20
CA ASN A 6 -12.98 0.99 -1.23
C ASN A 6 -13.08 -0.40 -1.89
N ALA A 7 -13.25 -1.44 -1.07
CA ALA A 7 -13.28 -2.82 -1.56
C ALA A 7 -14.37 -3.07 -2.60
N GLU A 8 -15.56 -2.47 -2.43
CA GLU A 8 -16.67 -2.63 -3.36
C GLU A 8 -16.39 -1.92 -4.69
N GLN A 9 -15.85 -0.71 -4.64
CA GLN A 9 -15.48 0.04 -5.84
C GLN A 9 -14.34 -0.62 -6.61
N THR A 10 -13.37 -1.22 -5.93
CA THR A 10 -12.32 -2.01 -6.60
C THR A 10 -12.95 -3.19 -7.35
N LYS A 11 -13.84 -3.97 -6.72
CA LYS A 11 -14.56 -5.06 -7.40
C LYS A 11 -15.37 -4.58 -8.60
N GLN A 12 -16.02 -3.42 -8.47
CA GLN A 12 -16.76 -2.80 -9.58
C GLN A 12 -15.83 -2.38 -10.71
N ALA A 13 -14.64 -1.86 -10.41
CA ALA A 13 -13.64 -1.50 -11.42
C ALA A 13 -13.08 -2.74 -12.14
N ASP A 14 -12.80 -3.82 -11.41
CA ASP A 14 -12.40 -5.10 -11.99
C ASP A 14 -13.48 -5.63 -12.95
N LYS A 15 -14.73 -5.69 -12.46
CA LYS A 15 -15.88 -6.14 -13.25
C LYS A 15 -16.09 -5.27 -14.48
N HIS A 16 -16.06 -3.95 -14.33
CA HIS A 16 -16.23 -3.03 -15.46
C HIS A 16 -15.13 -3.21 -16.50
N THR A 17 -13.88 -3.39 -16.07
CA THR A 17 -12.75 -3.63 -16.97
C THR A 17 -12.94 -4.94 -17.75
N ILE A 18 -13.34 -6.03 -17.08
CA ILE A 18 -13.64 -7.32 -17.74
C ILE A 18 -14.81 -7.20 -18.72
N GLU A 19 -15.84 -6.41 -18.40
CA GLU A 19 -17.02 -6.26 -19.27
C GLU A 19 -16.77 -5.36 -20.49
N ASN A 20 -15.82 -4.42 -20.40
CA ASN A 20 -15.57 -3.41 -21.44
C ASN A 20 -14.25 -3.62 -22.19
N GLU A 21 -13.39 -4.52 -21.72
CA GLU A 21 -12.26 -5.05 -22.47
C GLU A 21 -12.52 -6.49 -22.91
N PRO A 22 -11.97 -6.96 -24.03
CA PRO A 22 -12.11 -8.35 -24.46
C PRO A 22 -11.17 -9.28 -23.64
N ILE A 23 -11.29 -9.26 -22.32
CA ILE A 23 -10.53 -10.11 -21.39
C ILE A 23 -11.44 -10.84 -20.42
N THR A 24 -10.92 -11.94 -19.90
CA THR A 24 -11.52 -12.78 -18.86
C THR A 24 -10.96 -12.42 -17.48
N SER A 25 -11.60 -12.90 -16.41
CA SER A 25 -11.11 -12.70 -15.03
C SER A 25 -9.70 -13.27 -14.81
N ILE A 26 -9.42 -14.44 -15.39
CA ILE A 26 -8.10 -15.07 -15.33
C ILE A 26 -7.02 -14.25 -16.07
N GLU A 27 -7.38 -13.58 -17.17
CA GLU A 27 -6.44 -12.69 -17.89
C GLU A 27 -6.17 -11.40 -17.10
N LEU A 28 -7.17 -10.85 -16.40
CA LEU A 28 -6.95 -9.73 -15.49
C LEU A 28 -6.06 -10.13 -14.29
N MET A 29 -6.27 -11.32 -13.72
CA MET A 29 -5.42 -11.91 -12.69
C MET A 29 -3.98 -12.10 -13.19
N GLU A 30 -3.80 -12.52 -14.44
CA GLU A 30 -2.48 -12.64 -15.07
C GLU A 30 -1.78 -11.28 -15.21
N ARG A 31 -2.51 -10.21 -15.54
CA ARG A 31 -1.96 -8.85 -15.54
C ARG A 31 -1.50 -8.43 -14.15
N ALA A 32 -2.31 -8.69 -13.12
CA ALA A 32 -1.97 -8.37 -11.74
C ALA A 32 -0.71 -9.11 -11.25
N SER A 33 -0.68 -10.42 -11.48
CA SER A 33 0.45 -11.29 -11.13
C SER A 33 1.72 -10.95 -11.92
N SER A 34 1.60 -10.63 -13.20
CA SER A 34 2.73 -10.18 -14.03
C SER A 34 3.29 -8.84 -13.55
N ALA A 35 2.43 -7.89 -13.19
CA ALA A 35 2.84 -6.60 -12.66
C ALA A 35 3.54 -6.75 -11.29
N PHE A 36 3.03 -7.64 -10.43
CA PHE A 36 3.68 -8.02 -9.19
C PHE A 36 5.08 -8.60 -9.44
N VAL A 37 5.17 -9.63 -10.29
CA VAL A 37 6.41 -10.36 -10.55
C VAL A 37 7.46 -9.47 -11.20
N LYS A 38 7.05 -8.57 -12.10
CA LYS A 38 7.96 -7.58 -12.70
C LYS A 38 8.65 -6.73 -11.62
N PHE A 39 7.87 -6.15 -10.70
CA PHE A 39 8.44 -5.38 -9.60
C PHE A 39 9.25 -6.26 -8.63
N PHE A 40 8.78 -7.49 -8.36
CA PHE A 40 9.48 -8.45 -7.52
C PHE A 40 10.88 -8.78 -8.07
N VAL A 41 11.00 -9.05 -9.38
CA VAL A 41 12.27 -9.38 -10.04
C VAL A 41 13.25 -8.20 -9.97
N GLU A 42 12.76 -6.97 -10.15
CA GLU A 42 13.57 -5.75 -10.00
C GLU A 42 14.06 -5.59 -8.56
N ARG A 43 13.22 -5.90 -7.56
CA ARG A 43 13.54 -5.76 -6.13
C ARG A 43 14.44 -6.88 -5.59
N PHE A 44 14.26 -8.10 -6.09
CA PHE A 44 14.93 -9.32 -5.59
C PHE A 44 15.59 -10.09 -6.74
N PRO A 45 16.65 -9.55 -7.38
CA PRO A 45 17.22 -10.14 -8.61
C PRO A 45 17.91 -11.50 -8.41
N VAL A 46 18.20 -11.89 -7.15
CA VAL A 46 18.87 -13.15 -6.80
C VAL A 46 17.91 -14.33 -7.00
N LYS A 47 18.23 -15.24 -7.92
CA LYS A 47 17.32 -16.29 -8.40
C LYS A 47 17.24 -17.55 -7.51
N ASN A 48 18.23 -17.77 -6.65
CA ASN A 48 18.26 -18.93 -5.74
C ASN A 48 17.67 -18.63 -4.35
N LEU A 49 16.91 -17.54 -4.20
CA LEU A 49 16.16 -17.25 -2.97
C LEU A 49 15.10 -18.32 -2.75
N ARG A 50 14.97 -18.78 -1.50
CA ARG A 50 13.87 -19.66 -1.07
C ARG A 50 12.64 -18.80 -0.85
N ILE A 51 11.63 -19.04 -1.69
CA ILE A 51 10.39 -18.28 -1.71
C ILE A 51 9.27 -19.21 -1.28
N SER A 52 8.55 -18.84 -0.22
CA SER A 52 7.39 -19.57 0.28
C SER A 52 6.14 -18.75 0.04
N VAL A 53 5.26 -19.21 -0.87
CA VAL A 53 4.02 -18.52 -1.23
C VAL A 53 2.84 -19.18 -0.52
N TYR A 54 2.12 -18.43 0.29
CA TYR A 54 0.99 -18.91 1.09
C TYR A 54 -0.32 -18.45 0.46
N CYS A 55 -1.09 -19.40 -0.07
CA CYS A 55 -2.31 -19.11 -0.82
C CYS A 55 -3.57 -19.55 -0.06
N GLY A 56 -4.57 -18.67 -0.02
CA GLY A 56 -5.95 -19.04 0.30
C GLY A 56 -6.63 -19.61 -0.95
N LYS A 57 -7.90 -20.05 -0.84
CA LYS A 57 -8.66 -20.59 -1.99
C LYS A 57 -9.48 -19.56 -2.78
N GLY A 58 -9.33 -18.27 -2.43
CA GLY A 58 -9.97 -17.13 -3.10
C GLY A 58 -9.13 -16.53 -4.24
N ASN A 59 -9.60 -15.42 -4.82
CA ASN A 59 -8.89 -14.75 -5.93
C ASN A 59 -7.47 -14.29 -5.55
N ASN A 60 -7.27 -13.76 -4.34
CA ASN A 60 -5.92 -13.38 -3.86
C ASN A 60 -4.96 -14.58 -3.81
N GLY A 61 -5.48 -15.76 -3.49
CA GLY A 61 -4.71 -16.99 -3.57
C GLY A 61 -4.45 -17.43 -5.00
N GLY A 62 -5.39 -17.17 -5.92
CA GLY A 62 -5.20 -17.31 -7.36
C GLY A 62 -4.05 -16.44 -7.87
N ASP A 63 -3.98 -15.18 -7.45
CA ASP A 63 -2.81 -14.30 -7.71
C ASP A 63 -1.53 -14.94 -7.15
N GLY A 64 -1.56 -15.46 -5.92
CA GLY A 64 -0.42 -16.17 -5.33
C GLY A 64 0.06 -17.37 -6.16
N LEU A 65 -0.85 -18.19 -6.67
CA LEU A 65 -0.52 -19.33 -7.54
C LEU A 65 0.06 -18.87 -8.88
N ALA A 66 -0.53 -17.84 -9.50
CA ALA A 66 -0.03 -17.24 -10.73
C ALA A 66 1.36 -16.60 -10.53
N ILE A 67 1.57 -15.88 -9.43
CA ILE A 67 2.87 -15.33 -9.03
C ILE A 67 3.91 -16.45 -8.89
N ALA A 68 3.59 -17.55 -8.19
CA ALA A 68 4.51 -18.67 -8.04
C ALA A 68 4.91 -19.27 -9.41
N ARG A 69 3.92 -19.48 -10.29
CA ARG A 69 4.13 -19.97 -11.67
C ARG A 69 5.06 -19.03 -12.46
N LEU A 70 4.79 -17.74 -12.43
CA LEU A 70 5.57 -16.72 -13.14
C LEU A 70 6.99 -16.58 -12.57
N LEU A 71 7.19 -16.74 -11.26
CA LEU A 71 8.54 -16.76 -10.66
C LEU A 71 9.37 -17.95 -11.17
N VAL A 72 8.77 -19.12 -11.35
CA VAL A 72 9.46 -20.26 -11.97
C VAL A 72 9.86 -19.94 -13.42
N HIS A 73 8.97 -19.30 -14.19
CA HIS A 73 9.30 -18.83 -15.54
C HIS A 73 10.45 -17.80 -15.55
N GLU A 74 10.51 -16.94 -14.54
CA GLU A 74 11.60 -15.98 -14.27
C GLU A 74 12.86 -16.62 -13.67
N ARG A 75 12.95 -17.96 -13.69
CA ARG A 75 14.10 -18.77 -13.28
C ARG A 75 14.41 -18.76 -11.78
N TYR A 76 13.45 -18.43 -10.92
CA TYR A 76 13.60 -18.71 -9.49
C TYR A 76 13.54 -20.21 -9.24
N THR A 77 14.55 -20.75 -8.58
CA THR A 77 14.75 -22.21 -8.51
C THR A 77 14.22 -22.85 -7.23
N ALA A 78 13.82 -22.06 -6.24
CA ALA A 78 13.41 -22.53 -4.91
C ALA A 78 12.08 -21.90 -4.47
N VAL A 79 11.04 -22.07 -5.30
CA VAL A 79 9.68 -21.60 -5.01
C VAL A 79 8.86 -22.77 -4.46
N ASN A 80 8.24 -22.58 -3.29
CA ASN A 80 7.33 -23.54 -2.66
C ASN A 80 5.98 -22.89 -2.43
N VAL A 81 4.89 -23.62 -2.70
CA VAL A 81 3.53 -23.14 -2.51
C VAL A 81 2.86 -23.88 -1.36
N PHE A 82 2.23 -23.13 -0.46
CA PHE A 82 1.48 -23.63 0.68
C PHE A 82 0.03 -23.19 0.55
N ILE A 83 -0.88 -24.13 0.32
CA ILE A 83 -2.31 -23.87 0.19
C ILE A 83 -2.96 -24.11 1.55
N ALA A 84 -3.58 -23.07 2.12
CA ALA A 84 -4.36 -23.18 3.34
C ALA A 84 -5.74 -23.78 3.01
N ASP A 85 -5.89 -25.09 3.27
CA ASP A 85 -7.07 -25.87 2.91
C ASP A 85 -8.03 -26.01 4.10
N PHE A 86 -8.41 -24.86 4.66
CA PHE A 86 -9.33 -24.75 5.80
C PHE A 86 -10.80 -24.61 5.37
N THR A 87 -11.06 -24.50 4.07
CA THR A 87 -12.40 -24.35 3.48
C THR A 87 -12.55 -25.22 2.24
N GLU A 88 -13.74 -25.77 2.02
CA GLU A 88 -14.02 -26.59 0.83
C GLU A 88 -14.08 -25.74 -0.44
N ASN A 89 -14.69 -24.56 -0.37
CA ASN A 89 -14.91 -23.69 -1.52
C ASN A 89 -13.61 -23.08 -2.06
N GLN A 90 -13.53 -23.00 -3.39
CA GLN A 90 -12.47 -22.30 -4.11
C GLN A 90 -13.04 -21.56 -5.31
N THR A 91 -12.38 -20.48 -5.69
CA THR A 91 -12.77 -19.68 -6.86
C THR A 91 -12.34 -20.36 -8.17
N SER A 92 -13.01 -20.02 -9.27
CA SER A 92 -12.65 -20.53 -10.60
C SER A 92 -11.23 -20.16 -10.99
N ASP A 93 -10.83 -18.91 -10.73
CA ASP A 93 -9.50 -18.42 -11.10
C ASP A 93 -8.40 -19.06 -10.25
N PHE A 94 -8.66 -19.32 -8.96
CA PHE A 94 -7.77 -20.14 -8.12
C PHE A 94 -7.63 -21.55 -8.70
N SER A 95 -8.74 -22.20 -9.03
CA SER A 95 -8.74 -23.57 -9.57
C SER A 95 -7.93 -23.65 -10.86
N ARG A 96 -8.13 -22.68 -11.76
CA ARG A 96 -7.43 -22.62 -13.04
C ARG A 96 -5.93 -22.41 -12.86
N ASN A 97 -5.52 -21.50 -11.97
CA ASN A 97 -4.09 -21.31 -11.69
C ASN A 97 -3.47 -22.51 -10.97
N LEU A 98 -4.22 -23.25 -10.16
CA LEU A 98 -3.74 -24.47 -9.54
C LEU A 98 -3.46 -25.56 -10.59
N GLU A 99 -4.35 -25.75 -11.56
CA GLU A 99 -4.13 -26.65 -12.70
C GLU A 99 -2.85 -26.27 -13.46
N LEU A 100 -2.71 -25.00 -13.83
CA LEU A 100 -1.53 -24.50 -14.56
C LEU A 100 -0.24 -24.63 -13.75
N LEU A 101 -0.31 -24.48 -12.42
CA LEU A 101 0.84 -24.62 -11.55
C LEU A 101 1.27 -26.10 -11.41
N GLN A 102 0.32 -27.03 -11.40
CA GLN A 102 0.57 -28.48 -11.33
C GLN A 102 1.26 -29.03 -12.59
N GLU A 103 1.24 -28.31 -13.71
CA GLU A 103 2.00 -28.65 -14.92
C GLU A 103 3.51 -28.35 -14.76
N LEU A 104 3.91 -27.63 -13.71
CA LEU A 104 5.31 -27.31 -13.42
C LEU A 104 5.89 -28.22 -12.33
N ASP A 105 7.21 -28.40 -12.37
CA ASP A 105 7.97 -29.06 -11.30
C ASP A 105 8.16 -28.11 -10.11
N ILE A 106 7.08 -27.88 -9.36
CA ILE A 106 7.03 -27.03 -8.18
C ILE A 106 6.37 -27.77 -7.01
N SER A 107 6.92 -27.63 -5.80
CA SER A 107 6.36 -28.27 -4.63
C SER A 107 5.13 -27.52 -4.12
N ILE A 108 4.00 -28.23 -4.04
CA ILE A 108 2.73 -27.74 -3.51
C ILE A 108 2.37 -28.53 -2.25
N PHE A 109 2.20 -27.82 -1.14
CA PHE A 109 1.85 -28.38 0.16
C PHE A 109 0.46 -27.92 0.58
N TYR A 110 -0.34 -28.82 1.13
CA TYR A 110 -1.67 -28.50 1.66
C TYR A 110 -1.65 -28.46 3.18
N LEU A 111 -1.97 -27.31 3.75
CA LEU A 111 -2.10 -27.13 5.19
C LEU A 111 -3.56 -27.39 5.57
N LYS A 112 -3.83 -28.49 6.29
CA LYS A 112 -5.15 -28.83 6.82
C LYS A 112 -5.40 -28.17 8.16
N LEU A 113 -4.33 -27.92 8.91
CA LEU A 113 -4.30 -27.17 10.16
C LEU A 113 -3.17 -26.15 10.12
N ALA A 114 -3.28 -25.08 10.92
CA ALA A 114 -2.19 -24.13 11.07
C ALA A 114 -0.93 -24.78 11.66
N ALA A 115 -1.09 -25.86 12.44
CA ALA A 115 0.00 -26.62 13.02
C ALA A 115 0.86 -27.35 11.97
N ASP A 116 0.32 -27.62 10.77
CA ASP A 116 1.03 -28.28 9.67
C ASP A 116 2.12 -27.39 9.07
N LEU A 117 2.07 -26.08 9.34
CA LEU A 117 3.14 -25.17 8.97
C LEU A 117 4.36 -25.39 9.87
N GLU A 118 5.33 -26.15 9.36
CA GLU A 118 6.64 -26.29 9.98
C GLU A 118 7.50 -25.03 9.77
N PHE A 119 8.34 -24.72 10.75
CA PHE A 119 9.30 -23.62 10.65
C PHE A 119 10.44 -24.01 9.71
N GLN A 120 10.28 -23.66 8.44
CA GLN A 120 11.32 -23.78 7.42
C GLN A 120 12.01 -22.44 7.22
N GLN A 121 13.27 -22.51 6.80
CA GLN A 121 14.03 -21.32 6.47
C GLN A 121 13.59 -20.80 5.09
N SER A 122 12.96 -19.63 5.10
CA SER A 122 12.54 -18.90 3.90
C SER A 122 13.29 -17.59 3.83
N ASP A 123 13.75 -17.22 2.63
CA ASP A 123 14.36 -15.90 2.40
C ASP A 123 13.27 -14.85 2.13
N ILE A 124 12.17 -15.30 1.50
CA ILE A 124 10.99 -14.50 1.18
C ILE A 124 9.70 -15.29 1.48
N VAL A 125 8.83 -14.71 2.31
CA VAL A 125 7.50 -15.23 2.61
C VAL A 125 6.47 -14.36 1.91
N VAL A 126 5.69 -14.92 0.99
CA VAL A 126 4.63 -14.21 0.25
C VAL A 126 3.27 -14.60 0.82
N ASP A 127 2.56 -13.63 1.38
CA ASP A 127 1.20 -13.73 1.87
C ASP A 127 0.20 -13.41 0.75
N ALA A 128 -0.49 -14.45 0.29
CA ALA A 128 -1.56 -14.40 -0.70
C ALA A 128 -2.84 -15.07 -0.14
N LEU A 129 -3.06 -15.01 1.18
CA LEU A 129 -4.21 -15.68 1.81
C LEU A 129 -5.53 -14.92 1.57
N PHE A 130 -5.54 -13.63 1.88
CA PHE A 130 -6.72 -12.76 1.79
C PHE A 130 -6.37 -11.38 1.26
N GLY A 131 -7.13 -10.92 0.26
CA GLY A 131 -7.07 -9.54 -0.24
C GLY A 131 -8.18 -8.66 0.34
N ILE A 132 -8.60 -7.64 -0.41
CA ILE A 132 -9.64 -6.66 -0.03
C ILE A 132 -11.03 -7.23 0.31
N GLY A 133 -11.28 -8.51 0.05
CA GLY A 133 -12.58 -9.15 0.29
C GLY A 133 -12.89 -9.43 1.76
N LEU A 134 -11.93 -9.26 2.67
CA LEU A 134 -12.10 -9.56 4.08
C LEU A 134 -12.85 -8.43 4.81
N ASN A 135 -13.98 -8.76 5.44
CA ASN A 135 -14.84 -7.82 6.19
C ASN A 135 -15.01 -8.20 7.68
N ARG A 136 -14.23 -9.17 8.18
CA ARG A 136 -14.29 -9.69 9.54
C ARG A 136 -12.90 -10.03 10.07
N ALA A 137 -12.74 -10.07 11.39
CA ALA A 137 -11.53 -10.58 12.00
C ALA A 137 -11.27 -12.04 11.59
N LEU A 138 -10.01 -12.39 11.39
CA LEU A 138 -9.59 -13.78 11.22
C LEU A 138 -9.66 -14.51 12.56
N ASP A 139 -10.29 -15.69 12.55
CA ASP A 139 -10.48 -16.57 13.69
C ASP A 139 -9.96 -18.00 13.38
N GLY A 140 -10.09 -18.90 14.35
CA GLY A 140 -9.78 -20.32 14.18
C GLY A 140 -8.38 -20.61 13.60
N GLU A 141 -8.32 -21.50 12.61
CA GLU A 141 -7.08 -21.89 11.94
C GLU A 141 -6.45 -20.74 11.15
N TRP A 142 -7.23 -19.79 10.62
CA TRP A 142 -6.71 -18.61 9.93
C TRP A 142 -5.90 -17.72 10.88
N SER A 143 -6.47 -17.41 12.05
CA SER A 143 -5.78 -16.61 13.07
C SER A 143 -4.46 -17.27 13.52
N LYS A 144 -4.49 -18.59 13.73
CA LYS A 144 -3.29 -19.37 14.10
C LYS A 144 -2.24 -19.36 12.99
N LEU A 145 -2.66 -19.53 11.73
CA LEU A 145 -1.76 -19.54 10.58
C LEU A 145 -1.04 -18.19 10.44
N ILE A 146 -1.78 -17.07 10.49
CA ILE A 146 -1.17 -15.73 10.42
C ILE A 146 -0.16 -15.52 11.55
N LYS A 147 -0.49 -15.93 12.79
CA LYS A 147 0.43 -15.82 13.93
C LYS A 147 1.70 -16.64 13.72
N ARG A 148 1.62 -17.83 13.13
CA ARG A 148 2.80 -18.66 12.79
C ARG A 148 3.59 -18.05 11.62
N MET A 149 2.93 -17.59 10.57
CA MET A 149 3.59 -16.94 9.44
C MET A 149 4.36 -15.67 9.86
N ASN A 150 3.82 -14.91 10.82
CA ASN A 150 4.50 -13.76 11.40
C ASN A 150 5.79 -14.11 12.15
N GLN A 151 5.94 -15.36 12.59
CA GLN A 151 7.14 -15.88 13.26
C GLN A 151 8.18 -16.43 12.27
N LEU A 152 7.84 -16.61 10.98
CA LEU A 152 8.79 -17.08 9.98
C LEU A 152 9.93 -16.07 9.78
N SER A 153 11.12 -16.60 9.50
CA SER A 153 12.25 -15.80 9.04
C SER A 153 12.05 -15.31 7.60
N GLY A 154 12.85 -14.34 7.17
CA GLY A 154 12.82 -13.83 5.81
C GLY A 154 11.98 -12.57 5.66
N THR A 155 12.10 -11.98 4.47
CA THR A 155 11.37 -10.77 4.08
C THR A 155 9.91 -11.14 3.81
N LYS A 156 8.97 -10.48 4.49
CA LYS A 156 7.55 -10.76 4.39
C LYS A 156 6.90 -9.83 3.37
N LEU A 157 6.28 -10.41 2.35
CA LEU A 157 5.58 -9.69 1.30
C LEU A 157 4.10 -10.00 1.38
N SER A 158 3.25 -9.03 1.04
CA SER A 158 1.82 -9.25 0.89
C SER A 158 1.39 -8.95 -0.54
N VAL A 159 0.56 -9.85 -1.08
CA VAL A 159 -0.15 -9.67 -2.35
C VAL A 159 -1.42 -8.88 -2.06
N ASP A 160 -1.53 -7.74 -2.73
CA ASP A 160 -2.62 -6.79 -2.61
C ASP A 160 -2.71 -6.11 -1.22
N VAL A 161 -3.08 -6.83 -0.18
CA VAL A 161 -3.25 -6.35 1.21
C VAL A 161 -2.67 -7.38 2.18
N PRO A 162 -2.05 -7.00 3.31
CA PRO A 162 -1.70 -7.98 4.34
C PRO A 162 -2.94 -8.70 4.84
N SER A 163 -2.92 -10.03 4.83
CA SER A 163 -4.03 -10.85 5.27
C SER A 163 -4.44 -10.51 6.71
N GLY A 164 -5.73 -10.28 6.91
CA GLY A 164 -6.30 -9.80 8.17
C GLY A 164 -6.52 -8.29 8.24
N MET A 165 -5.92 -7.51 7.34
CA MET A 165 -6.12 -6.06 7.26
C MET A 165 -7.31 -5.70 6.35
N PRO A 166 -8.29 -4.91 6.79
CA PRO A 166 -9.31 -4.36 5.91
C PRO A 166 -8.72 -3.28 4.98
N SER A 167 -9.31 -3.05 3.81
CA SER A 167 -8.84 -2.00 2.88
C SER A 167 -9.08 -0.58 3.40
N GLU A 168 -10.14 -0.39 4.18
CA GLU A 168 -10.50 0.86 4.85
C GLU A 168 -11.14 0.60 6.21
N GLY A 169 -11.22 1.64 7.05
CA GLY A 169 -11.88 1.57 8.35
C GLY A 169 -10.98 1.01 9.45
N VAL A 170 -11.61 0.60 10.55
CA VAL A 170 -10.90 0.17 11.77
C VAL A 170 -10.26 -1.20 11.55
N LEU A 171 -9.01 -1.38 11.98
CA LEU A 171 -8.35 -2.68 11.98
C LEU A 171 -9.08 -3.63 12.95
N ILE A 172 -9.41 -4.84 12.48
CA ILE A 172 -10.25 -5.78 13.22
C ILE A 172 -9.42 -6.99 13.65
N GLY A 173 -9.33 -7.22 14.97
CA GLY A 173 -8.59 -8.36 15.54
C GLY A 173 -7.07 -8.14 15.60
N ASP A 174 -6.35 -9.18 16.07
CA ASP A 174 -4.89 -9.16 16.26
C ASP A 174 -4.12 -10.04 15.24
N ALA A 175 -4.84 -10.80 14.43
CA ALA A 175 -4.30 -11.70 13.42
C ALA A 175 -4.16 -10.98 12.07
N ILE A 176 -3.23 -10.03 12.03
CA ILE A 176 -2.85 -9.32 10.80
C ILE A 176 -1.42 -9.71 10.44
N PHE A 177 -1.20 -10.08 9.18
CA PHE A 177 0.13 -10.39 8.67
C PHE A 177 1.01 -9.13 8.68
N LYS A 178 2.25 -9.26 9.15
CA LYS A 178 3.23 -8.19 9.25
C LYS A 178 4.10 -8.19 8.01
N SER A 179 3.78 -7.32 7.08
CA SER A 179 4.43 -7.18 5.78
C SER A 179 5.60 -6.19 5.85
N ASP A 180 6.79 -6.64 5.44
CA ASP A 180 7.91 -5.76 5.15
C ASP A 180 7.65 -4.96 3.86
N LEU A 181 6.95 -5.57 2.89
CA LEU A 181 6.59 -4.94 1.62
C LEU A 181 5.23 -5.45 1.10
N THR A 182 4.25 -4.57 0.98
CA THR A 182 2.97 -4.89 0.32
C THR A 182 2.96 -4.40 -1.12
N ILE A 183 2.73 -5.29 -2.08
CA ILE A 183 2.57 -4.91 -3.50
C ILE A 183 1.08 -4.95 -3.82
N THR A 184 0.53 -3.79 -4.15
CA THR A 184 -0.91 -3.55 -4.29
C THR A 184 -1.29 -3.19 -5.71
N PHE A 185 -2.49 -3.55 -6.12
CA PHE A 185 -2.95 -3.38 -7.50
C PHE A 185 -3.74 -2.09 -7.70
N GLN A 186 -3.48 -1.41 -8.81
CA GLN A 186 -4.13 -0.19 -9.33
C GLN A 186 -4.08 1.08 -8.44
N ARG A 187 -4.54 0.99 -7.20
CA ARG A 187 -4.64 2.07 -6.23
C ARG A 187 -4.16 1.59 -4.85
N PRO A 188 -3.55 2.47 -4.04
CA PRO A 188 -3.31 2.15 -2.64
C PRO A 188 -4.63 2.10 -1.89
N LYS A 189 -4.63 1.43 -0.74
CA LYS A 189 -5.80 1.23 0.11
C LYS A 189 -5.80 2.33 1.15
N LEU A 190 -6.96 2.80 1.59
CA LEU A 190 -7.03 3.89 2.57
C LEU A 190 -6.20 3.56 3.82
N ASN A 191 -6.31 2.32 4.32
CA ASN A 191 -5.58 1.90 5.51
C ASN A 191 -4.06 1.97 5.35
N PHE A 192 -3.50 1.93 4.14
CA PHE A 192 -2.05 2.02 3.94
C PHE A 192 -1.51 3.43 4.23
N LEU A 193 -2.40 4.42 4.27
CA LEU A 193 -2.10 5.82 4.51
C LEU A 193 -2.41 6.25 5.95
N LEU A 194 -2.91 5.33 6.79
CA LEU A 194 -3.29 5.62 8.18
C LEU A 194 -2.22 5.13 9.18
N PRO A 195 -1.95 5.88 10.26
CA PRO A 195 -0.94 5.50 11.26
C PRO A 195 -1.17 4.13 11.91
N ALA A 196 -2.43 3.70 12.00
CA ALA A 196 -2.80 2.40 12.59
C ALA A 196 -2.16 1.21 11.87
N SER A 197 -1.80 1.35 10.59
CA SER A 197 -1.20 0.28 9.78
C SER A 197 0.32 0.17 9.93
N ASN A 198 0.98 1.14 10.55
CA ASN A 198 2.43 1.15 10.75
C ASN A 198 3.01 -0.12 11.40
N PRO A 199 2.34 -0.79 12.37
CA PRO A 199 2.83 -2.06 12.92
C PRO A 199 2.81 -3.25 11.95
N TYR A 200 2.10 -3.12 10.83
CA TYR A 200 1.79 -4.23 9.90
C TYR A 200 2.34 -4.01 8.49
N ILE A 201 2.60 -2.76 8.07
CA ILE A 201 3.15 -2.43 6.75
C ILE A 201 4.35 -1.51 6.94
N LYS A 202 5.54 -1.97 6.56
CA LYS A 202 6.74 -1.12 6.55
C LYS A 202 6.87 -0.33 5.25
N GLU A 203 6.67 -0.99 4.12
CA GLU A 203 6.74 -0.41 2.77
C GLU A 203 5.56 -0.92 1.94
N TRP A 204 5.06 -0.10 1.01
CA TRP A 204 4.09 -0.55 0.02
C TRP A 204 4.38 0.05 -1.36
N LYS A 205 3.98 -0.70 -2.40
CA LYS A 205 4.15 -0.33 -3.80
C LYS A 205 2.85 -0.56 -4.56
N VAL A 206 2.38 0.46 -5.27
CA VAL A 206 1.29 0.32 -6.24
C VAL A 206 1.86 -0.11 -7.59
N VAL A 207 1.30 -1.17 -8.15
CA VAL A 207 1.54 -1.60 -9.53
C VAL A 207 0.27 -1.41 -10.36
N ASN A 208 0.43 -0.94 -11.59
CA ASN A 208 -0.68 -0.73 -12.51
C ASN A 208 -1.04 -2.07 -13.17
N ILE A 209 -2.32 -2.44 -13.11
CA ILE A 209 -2.83 -3.69 -13.70
C ILE A 209 -3.76 -3.43 -14.89
N GLY A 210 -3.94 -2.16 -15.25
CA GLY A 210 -4.74 -1.75 -16.39
C GLY A 210 -6.25 -1.78 -16.13
N LEU A 211 -6.70 -1.41 -14.93
CA LEU A 211 -8.13 -1.15 -14.73
C LEU A 211 -8.55 0.13 -15.46
N ASP A 212 -9.83 0.20 -15.88
CA ASP A 212 -10.37 1.36 -16.59
C ASP A 212 -10.33 2.62 -15.70
N GLU A 213 -9.43 3.54 -16.05
CA GLU A 213 -9.22 4.79 -15.34
C GLU A 213 -10.41 5.76 -15.47
N ASN A 214 -11.15 5.73 -16.59
CA ASN A 214 -12.33 6.58 -16.76
C ASN A 214 -13.44 6.14 -15.81
N PHE A 215 -13.65 4.82 -15.68
CA PHE A 215 -14.58 4.26 -14.72
C PHE A 215 -14.19 4.64 -13.29
N ILE A 216 -12.92 4.42 -12.90
CA ILE A 216 -12.40 4.81 -11.59
C ILE A 216 -12.67 6.30 -11.32
N GLU A 217 -12.35 7.17 -12.27
CA GLU A 217 -12.56 8.62 -12.10
C GLU A 217 -14.04 9.03 -12.15
N SER A 218 -14.95 8.18 -12.62
CA SER A 218 -16.40 8.38 -12.51
C SER A 218 -17.00 7.97 -11.16
N THR A 219 -16.34 7.07 -10.40
CA THR A 219 -16.85 6.62 -9.09
C THR A 219 -16.80 7.73 -8.03
N GLY A 220 -17.75 7.79 -7.09
CA GLY A 220 -17.69 8.76 -5.99
C GLY A 220 -16.69 8.32 -4.92
N SER A 221 -15.77 9.18 -4.46
CA SER A 221 -14.92 8.88 -3.29
C SER A 221 -14.69 10.13 -2.46
N PRO A 222 -14.79 10.03 -1.12
CA PRO A 222 -14.41 11.12 -0.23
C PRO A 222 -12.90 11.18 0.01
N TYR A 223 -12.13 10.18 -0.44
CA TYR A 223 -10.71 10.05 -0.14
C TYR A 223 -9.85 10.12 -1.40
N TYR A 224 -8.79 10.93 -1.32
CA TYR A 224 -7.84 11.13 -2.41
C TYR A 224 -6.42 11.00 -1.87
N TRP A 225 -5.57 10.31 -2.61
CA TRP A 225 -4.15 10.28 -2.35
C TRP A 225 -3.47 11.50 -2.99
N PHE A 226 -3.03 12.41 -2.11
CA PHE A 226 -2.22 13.57 -2.45
C PHE A 226 -0.74 13.21 -2.32
N TRP A 227 0.03 13.38 -3.39
CA TRP A 227 1.46 13.03 -3.40
C TRP A 227 2.29 14.06 -4.17
N LYS A 228 3.61 13.85 -4.19
CA LYS A 228 4.61 14.83 -4.66
C LYS A 228 4.26 15.49 -6.00
N LYS A 229 3.71 14.76 -6.97
CA LYS A 229 3.35 15.32 -8.28
C LYS A 229 2.20 16.33 -8.21
N ASP A 230 1.29 16.15 -7.25
CA ASP A 230 0.13 17.04 -7.07
C ASP A 230 0.55 18.37 -6.47
N VAL A 231 1.61 18.40 -5.65
CA VAL A 231 2.12 19.62 -5.01
C VAL A 231 2.47 20.69 -6.06
N GLN A 232 3.03 20.27 -7.21
CA GLN A 232 3.52 21.18 -8.23
C GLN A 232 2.42 22.12 -8.76
N SER A 233 1.17 21.66 -8.89
CA SER A 233 0.07 22.50 -9.36
C SER A 233 -0.40 23.55 -8.35
N TYR A 234 -0.03 23.42 -7.07
CA TYR A 234 -0.37 24.39 -6.02
C TYR A 234 0.72 25.46 -5.81
N LEU A 235 1.91 25.25 -6.38
CA LEU A 235 2.99 26.22 -6.29
C LEU A 235 2.71 27.39 -7.24
N ARG A 236 2.77 28.62 -6.70
CA ARG A 236 2.64 29.84 -7.52
C ARG A 236 3.97 30.14 -8.23
N PRO A 237 4.02 30.17 -9.57
CA PRO A 237 5.22 30.58 -10.29
C PRO A 237 5.50 32.07 -10.05
N ARG A 238 6.78 32.47 -10.08
CA ARG A 238 7.23 33.86 -9.92
C ARG A 238 7.76 34.40 -11.24
N GLN A 239 7.28 35.56 -11.65
CA GLN A 239 7.76 36.29 -12.82
C GLN A 239 8.90 37.24 -12.44
N ALA A 240 9.75 37.56 -13.42
CA ALA A 240 10.96 38.37 -13.20
C ALA A 240 10.68 39.79 -12.65
N PHE A 241 9.49 40.32 -12.90
CA PHE A 241 9.09 41.68 -12.50
C PHE A 241 7.99 41.70 -11.44
N ASP A 242 7.70 40.55 -10.81
CA ASP A 242 6.75 40.50 -9.68
C ASP A 242 7.33 41.24 -8.46
N HIS A 243 6.47 41.95 -7.74
CA HIS A 243 6.83 42.63 -6.49
C HIS A 243 6.15 41.97 -5.28
N LYS A 244 6.61 42.30 -4.06
CA LYS A 244 6.11 41.70 -2.81
C LYS A 244 4.58 41.67 -2.67
N GLY A 245 3.88 42.75 -3.07
CA GLY A 245 2.41 42.80 -3.02
C GLY A 245 1.69 41.69 -3.81
N VAL A 246 2.29 41.13 -4.88
CA VAL A 246 1.69 40.04 -5.68
C VAL A 246 1.55 38.75 -4.87
N PHE A 247 2.47 38.52 -3.92
CA PHE A 247 2.52 37.30 -3.11
C PHE A 247 1.84 37.46 -1.75
N GLY A 248 1.02 38.51 -1.61
CA GLY A 248 0.18 38.75 -0.43
C GLY A 248 0.96 39.16 0.82
N HIS A 249 0.21 39.36 1.89
CA HIS A 249 0.70 39.71 3.22
C HIS A 249 0.05 38.79 4.25
N ALA A 250 0.86 38.02 4.97
CA ALA A 250 0.43 37.19 6.09
C ALA A 250 0.63 37.94 7.41
N LEU A 251 -0.42 38.03 8.23
CA LEU A 251 -0.33 38.47 9.62
C LEU A 251 -0.59 37.27 10.54
N LEU A 252 0.36 36.96 11.41
CA LEU A 252 0.29 35.85 12.36
C LEU A 252 0.01 36.38 13.77
N PHE A 253 -0.99 35.82 14.44
CA PHE A 253 -1.23 36.04 15.87
C PHE A 253 -0.76 34.80 16.62
N ALA A 254 0.39 34.87 17.27
CA ALA A 254 1.02 33.70 17.88
C ALA A 254 1.99 34.11 19.00
N GLY A 255 2.39 33.14 19.80
CA GLY A 255 3.40 33.31 20.83
C GLY A 255 2.86 33.86 22.16
N ALA A 256 3.52 33.42 23.22
CA ALA A 256 3.41 33.94 24.58
C ALA A 256 4.82 33.93 25.18
N ASP A 257 4.98 34.44 26.40
CA ASP A 257 6.29 34.54 27.07
C ASP A 257 7.04 33.19 27.09
N GLU A 258 6.33 32.08 27.31
CA GLU A 258 6.92 30.73 27.37
C GLU A 258 6.86 29.95 26.04
N THR A 259 6.15 30.46 25.04
CA THR A 259 5.89 29.74 23.77
C THR A 259 6.22 30.56 22.53
N MET A 260 7.08 31.57 22.67
CA MET A 260 7.50 32.46 21.57
C MET A 260 8.02 31.70 20.34
N GLY A 261 8.62 30.52 20.54
CA GLY A 261 9.06 29.64 19.46
C GLY A 261 7.96 29.30 18.44
N ALA A 262 6.70 29.21 18.85
CA ALA A 262 5.57 28.94 17.94
C ALA A 262 5.37 30.08 16.93
N ALA A 263 5.50 31.34 17.38
CA ALA A 263 5.41 32.51 16.51
C ALA A 263 6.59 32.54 15.52
N LEU A 264 7.81 32.30 16.01
CA LEU A 264 9.02 32.35 15.18
C LEU A 264 9.01 31.26 14.10
N LEU A 265 8.63 30.02 14.44
CA LEU A 265 8.56 28.93 13.46
C LEU A 265 7.47 29.17 12.41
N SER A 266 6.32 29.71 12.82
CA SER A 266 5.22 30.03 11.90
C SER A 266 5.62 31.16 10.94
N ALA A 267 6.28 32.20 11.45
CA ALA A 267 6.77 33.31 10.64
C ALA A 267 7.83 32.86 9.62
N ASP A 268 8.77 32.00 10.03
CA ASP A 268 9.78 31.41 9.15
C ASP A 268 9.13 30.59 8.04
N ALA A 269 8.14 29.75 8.37
CA ALA A 269 7.40 29.00 7.37
C ALA A 269 6.71 29.93 6.35
N CYS A 270 6.05 31.01 6.79
CA CYS A 270 5.42 31.99 5.88
C CYS A 270 6.44 32.67 4.96
N HIS A 271 7.58 33.08 5.51
CA HIS A 271 8.64 33.71 4.73
C HIS A 271 9.25 32.75 3.69
N LYS A 272 9.59 31.51 4.10
CA LYS A 272 10.21 30.50 3.24
C LYS A 272 9.27 29.94 2.16
N THR A 273 7.97 29.90 2.41
CA THR A 273 6.97 29.39 1.44
C THR A 273 6.51 30.43 0.43
N GLY A 274 7.09 31.63 0.48
CA GLY A 274 6.96 32.61 -0.58
C GLY A 274 5.86 33.64 -0.37
N CYS A 275 5.49 33.94 0.88
CA CYS A 275 4.69 35.13 1.16
C CYS A 275 5.49 36.40 0.80
N GLY A 276 4.81 37.41 0.25
CA GLY A 276 5.47 38.66 -0.12
C GLY A 276 5.86 39.51 1.08
N LEU A 277 5.03 39.47 2.13
CA LEU A 277 5.26 40.15 3.39
C LEU A 277 4.75 39.30 4.55
N THR A 278 5.50 39.22 5.64
CA THR A 278 5.08 38.51 6.84
C THR A 278 5.18 39.46 8.02
N SER A 279 4.07 39.57 8.76
CA SER A 279 4.01 40.30 10.02
C SER A 279 3.56 39.38 11.14
N VAL A 280 4.03 39.64 12.36
CA VAL A 280 3.66 38.91 13.55
C VAL A 280 3.13 39.86 14.62
N SER A 281 2.04 39.45 15.26
CA SER A 281 1.52 40.07 16.47
C SER A 281 1.91 39.18 17.65
N ILE A 282 2.90 39.63 18.41
CA ILE A 282 3.49 38.92 19.56
C ILE A 282 3.56 39.84 20.78
N PRO A 283 3.62 39.30 22.00
CA PRO A 283 3.94 40.08 23.19
C PRO A 283 5.29 40.81 23.05
N THR A 284 5.40 41.99 23.66
CA THR A 284 6.63 42.82 23.60
C THR A 284 7.88 42.07 24.08
N SER A 285 7.74 41.15 25.03
CA SER A 285 8.80 40.26 25.52
C SER A 285 9.46 39.43 24.41
N GLY A 286 8.73 39.14 23.33
CA GLY A 286 9.21 38.37 22.18
C GLY A 286 10.00 39.15 21.13
N LEU A 287 9.99 40.49 21.17
CA LEU A 287 10.58 41.32 20.12
C LEU A 287 12.08 41.08 19.95
N THR A 288 12.82 40.91 21.06
CA THR A 288 14.26 40.61 21.00
C THR A 288 14.51 39.28 20.29
N ALA A 289 13.72 38.25 20.60
CA ALA A 289 13.86 36.94 19.98
C ALA A 289 13.50 36.97 18.48
N LEU A 290 12.44 37.70 18.11
CA LEU A 290 12.05 37.92 16.72
C LEU A 290 13.16 38.64 15.94
N ASN A 291 13.56 39.82 16.39
CA ASN A 291 14.52 40.66 15.67
C ASN A 291 15.91 40.04 15.58
N SER A 292 16.29 39.19 16.56
CA SER A 292 17.57 38.48 16.54
C SER A 292 17.58 37.30 15.55
N ARG A 293 16.45 36.63 15.34
CA ARG A 293 16.36 35.43 14.50
C ARG A 293 15.89 35.72 13.07
N MET A 294 14.95 36.66 12.92
CA MET A 294 14.16 36.91 11.71
C MET A 294 13.94 38.42 11.49
N PRO A 295 15.01 39.20 11.27
CA PRO A 295 14.90 40.65 11.06
C PRO A 295 14.07 41.04 9.81
N GLU A 296 13.82 40.10 8.90
CA GLU A 296 12.97 40.27 7.72
C GLU A 296 11.46 40.24 8.01
N VAL A 297 11.06 39.76 9.19
CA VAL A 297 9.65 39.71 9.65
C VAL A 297 9.32 40.99 10.41
N MET A 298 8.14 41.55 10.15
CA MET A 298 7.65 42.79 10.79
C MET A 298 6.76 42.56 12.00
#